data_AF-A0A3N9Y2Y3-F1
#
_entry.id   AF-A0A3N9Y2Y3-F1
#
_cell.length_a   1.000
_cell.length_b   1.000
_cell.length_c   1.000
_cell.angle_alpha   90.00
_cell.angle_beta   90.00
_cell.angle_gamma   90.00
#
_symmetry.space_group_name_H-M   'P 1'
#
loop_
_entity.id
_entity.type
_entity.pdbx_description
1 polymer ?
#
loop_
_entity_poly.entity_id
_entity_poly.type
_entity_poly.pdbx_seq_one_letter_code
_entity_poly.pdbx_strand_id
1 'polypeptide(L)'
;MSEPHVTLDPRGLDPVQQKLRGPLEEQLTSALQAAIDRVGADYAGEPVEQVCQRLLEETRSGLHPDIAAGFNPDMDEFCRVAVAIVRREAG
;
A
#
# COMPACT_ATOMS: atom_id res chain seq x y z
N MET A 1 12.48 -7.45 -10.73
CA MET A 1 11.27 -6.71 -10.33
C MET A 1 11.61 -6.10 -8.98
N SER A 2 11.62 -4.78 -8.86
CA SER A 2 11.91 -4.15 -7.56
C SER A 2 10.71 -4.38 -6.65
N GLU A 3 10.93 -5.09 -5.54
CA GLU A 3 9.94 -5.23 -4.48
C GLU A 3 9.54 -3.82 -4.00
N PRO A 4 8.25 -3.51 -3.83
CA PRO A 4 7.83 -2.23 -3.27
C PRO A 4 8.20 -2.21 -1.77
N HIS A 5 9.26 -1.48 -1.42
CA HIS A 5 9.70 -1.29 -0.04
C HIS A 5 9.00 -0.05 0.54
N VAL A 6 7.89 -0.27 1.24
CA VAL A 6 7.21 0.82 1.95
C VAL A 6 7.97 1.12 3.23
N THR A 7 8.67 2.26 3.26
CA THR A 7 9.35 2.73 4.48
C THR A 7 8.39 3.58 5.29
N LEU A 8 8.10 3.19 6.53
CA LEU A 8 7.28 3.98 7.45
C LEU A 8 8.03 5.24 7.90
N ASP A 9 7.41 6.42 7.74
CA ASP A 9 7.97 7.68 8.23
C ASP A 9 7.97 7.72 9.77
N PRO A 10 9.12 7.97 10.42
CA PRO A 10 9.26 7.87 11.87
C PRO A 10 8.55 8.98 12.65
N ARG A 11 8.05 10.05 12.00
CA ARG A 11 7.44 11.19 12.68
C ARG A 11 5.96 10.98 13.01
N GLY A 12 5.32 9.94 12.46
CA GLY A 12 3.93 9.57 12.73
C GLY A 12 3.75 8.34 13.63
N LEU A 13 4.85 7.70 14.05
CA LEU A 13 4.81 6.43 14.77
C LEU A 13 4.92 6.62 16.29
N ASP A 14 3.96 6.07 17.03
CA ASP A 14 4.00 5.97 18.48
C ASP A 14 5.23 5.16 18.94
N PRO A 15 5.76 5.38 20.17
CA PRO A 15 6.96 4.71 20.67
C PRO A 15 6.86 3.16 20.71
N VAL A 16 5.65 2.61 20.77
CA VAL A 16 5.39 1.16 20.62
C VAL A 16 5.61 0.71 19.17
N GLN A 17 5.16 1.49 18.19
CA GLN A 17 5.34 1.19 16.78
C GLN A 17 6.81 1.32 16.35
N GLN A 18 7.58 2.22 16.98
CA GLN A 18 9.03 2.28 16.77
C GLN A 18 9.77 1.01 17.22
N LYS A 19 9.32 0.36 18.30
CA LYS A 19 9.85 -0.94 18.77
C LYS A 19 9.39 -2.12 17.91
N LEU A 20 8.23 -1.98 17.26
CA LEU A 20 7.63 -3.00 16.40
C LEU A 20 7.89 -2.74 14.90
N ARG A 21 8.87 -1.90 14.55
CA ARG A 21 9.15 -1.52 13.15
C ARG A 21 9.28 -2.69 12.20
N GLY A 22 10.11 -3.68 12.52
CA GLY A 22 10.27 -4.87 11.67
C GLY A 22 8.95 -5.60 11.41
N PRO A 23 8.21 -6.03 12.44
CA PRO A 23 6.89 -6.63 12.28
C PRO A 23 5.86 -5.74 11.58
N LEU A 24 5.89 -4.42 11.83
CA LEU A 24 5.01 -3.46 11.16
C LEU A 24 5.34 -3.38 9.67
N GLU A 25 6.61 -3.26 9.31
CA GLU A 25 7.06 -3.21 7.91
C GLU A 25 6.64 -4.48 7.17
N GLU A 26 6.80 -5.66 7.78
CA GLU A 26 6.32 -6.92 7.17
C GLU A 26 4.80 -6.99 7.02
N GLN A 27 4.04 -6.52 8.02
CA GLN A 27 2.58 -6.41 7.93
C GLN A 27 2.15 -5.46 6.81
N LEU A 28 2.86 -4.35 6.67
CA LEU A 28 2.54 -3.30 5.71
C LEU A 28 2.89 -3.72 4.29
N THR A 29 4.05 -4.35 4.10
CA THR A 29 4.42 -5.01 2.84
C THR A 29 3.42 -6.10 2.48
N SER A 30 3.00 -6.94 3.43
CA SER A 30 2.00 -7.99 3.17
C SER A 30 0.63 -7.42 2.80
N ALA A 31 0.17 -6.38 3.51
CA ALA A 31 -1.10 -5.71 3.23
C ALA A 31 -1.10 -5.02 1.87
N LEU A 32 -0.01 -4.30 1.54
CA LEU A 32 0.14 -3.67 0.23
C LEU A 32 0.18 -4.72 -0.89
N GLN A 33 0.94 -5.81 -0.71
CA GLN A 33 1.04 -6.86 -1.72
C GLN A 33 -0.32 -7.52 -1.99
N ALA A 34 -1.11 -7.77 -0.94
CA ALA A 34 -2.47 -8.29 -1.06
C ALA A 34 -3.41 -7.29 -1.75
N ALA A 35 -3.28 -5.99 -1.45
CA ALA A 35 -4.04 -4.94 -2.11
C ALA A 35 -3.70 -4.84 -3.60
N ILE A 36 -2.42 -4.91 -3.98
CA ILE A 36 -1.98 -4.94 -5.38
C ILE A 36 -2.57 -6.13 -6.12
N ASP A 37 -2.52 -7.32 -5.53
CA ASP A 37 -3.03 -8.55 -6.14
C ASP A 37 -4.55 -8.47 -6.36
N ARG A 38 -5.31 -8.01 -5.36
CA ARG A 38 -6.76 -7.80 -5.49
C ARG A 38 -7.12 -6.73 -6.50
N VAL A 39 -6.49 -5.56 -6.42
CA VAL A 39 -6.79 -4.45 -7.34
C VAL A 39 -6.38 -4.80 -8.76
N GLY A 40 -5.30 -5.56 -8.96
CA GLY A 40 -4.92 -6.08 -10.26
C GLY A 40 -5.90 -7.13 -10.80
N ALA A 41 -6.33 -8.08 -9.97
CA ALA A 41 -7.29 -9.11 -10.37
C ALA A 41 -8.70 -8.54 -10.67
N ASP A 42 -9.09 -7.49 -9.97
CA ASP A 42 -10.38 -6.80 -10.11
C ASP A 42 -10.31 -5.60 -11.07
N TYR A 43 -9.16 -5.39 -11.74
CA TYR A 43 -8.96 -4.30 -12.68
C TYR A 43 -9.79 -4.52 -13.95
N ALA A 44 -10.66 -3.55 -14.25
CA ALA A 44 -11.60 -3.57 -15.36
C ALA A 44 -11.41 -2.38 -16.32
N GLY A 45 -10.27 -1.69 -16.27
CA GLY A 45 -9.97 -0.53 -17.11
C GLY A 45 -10.19 0.83 -16.42
N GLU A 46 -10.29 0.85 -15.09
CA GLU A 46 -10.41 2.10 -14.33
C GLU A 46 -9.19 3.03 -14.51
N PRO A 47 -9.37 4.36 -14.34
CA PRO A 47 -8.25 5.29 -14.36
C PRO A 47 -7.30 5.07 -13.17
N VAL A 48 -6.04 5.44 -13.36
CA VAL A 48 -4.97 5.35 -12.35
C VAL A 48 -5.39 5.95 -11.00
N GLU A 49 -6.11 7.08 -11.01
CA GLU A 49 -6.59 7.74 -9.79
C GLU A 49 -7.53 6.84 -8.98
N GLN A 50 -8.44 6.12 -9.66
CA GLN A 50 -9.38 5.21 -9.02
C GLN A 50 -8.66 3.95 -8.53
N VAL A 51 -7.71 3.42 -9.31
CA VAL A 51 -6.85 2.30 -8.91
C VAL A 51 -6.03 2.67 -7.67
N CYS A 52 -5.50 3.89 -7.61
CA CYS A 52 -4.73 4.41 -6.47
C CYS A 52 -5.59 4.52 -5.19
N GLN A 53 -6.83 5.02 -5.32
CA GLN A 53 -7.80 5.05 -4.21
C GLN A 53 -8.13 3.64 -3.71
N ARG A 54 -8.45 2.70 -4.62
CA ARG A 54 -8.72 1.29 -4.24
C ARG A 54 -7.54 0.65 -3.54
N LEU A 55 -6.32 0.88 -4.04
CA LEU A 55 -5.09 0.41 -3.40
C LEU A 55 -4.93 0.93 -1.97
N LEU A 56 -5.21 2.21 -1.75
CA LEU A 56 -5.14 2.82 -0.42
C LEU A 56 -6.19 2.24 0.53
N GLU A 57 -7.43 2.08 0.06
CA GLU A 57 -8.54 1.51 0.83
C GLU A 57 -8.27 0.04 1.20
N GLU A 58 -7.89 -0.78 0.23
CA GLU A 58 -7.56 -2.20 0.46
C GLU A 58 -6.37 -2.36 1.40
N THR A 59 -5.32 -1.54 1.23
CA THR A 59 -4.16 -1.56 2.12
C THR A 59 -4.58 -1.17 3.54
N ARG A 60 -5.36 -0.10 3.71
CA ARG A 60 -5.88 0.33 5.02
C ARG A 60 -6.77 -0.72 5.67
N SER A 61 -7.62 -1.39 4.91
CA SER A 61 -8.48 -2.45 5.41
C SER A 61 -7.71 -3.69 5.85
N GLY A 62 -6.52 -3.92 5.30
CA GLY A 62 -5.61 -4.99 5.71
C GLY A 62 -4.76 -4.66 6.95
N LEU A 63 -4.73 -3.39 7.37
CA LEU A 63 -3.96 -2.94 8.52
C LEU A 63 -4.81 -2.96 9.81
N HIS A 64 -4.14 -3.23 10.93
CA HIS A 64 -4.76 -3.09 12.25
C HIS A 64 -5.19 -1.63 12.46
N PRO A 65 -6.34 -1.34 13.12
CA PRO A 65 -6.83 0.03 13.33
C PRO A 65 -5.80 0.98 13.96
N ASP A 66 -4.99 0.50 14.91
CA ASP A 66 -3.89 1.28 15.51
C ASP A 66 -2.79 1.66 14.49
N ILE A 67 -2.58 0.84 13.47
CA ILE A 67 -1.61 1.11 12.39
C ILE A 67 -2.27 1.99 11.33
N ALA A 68 -3.52 1.71 10.96
CA ALA A 68 -4.28 2.48 9.97
C ALA A 68 -4.44 3.95 10.38
N ALA A 69 -4.58 4.23 11.67
CA ALA A 69 -4.65 5.60 12.22
C ALA A 69 -3.35 6.40 12.01
N GLY A 70 -2.19 5.74 12.08
CA GLY A 70 -0.87 6.33 11.81
C GLY A 70 -0.35 6.10 10.39
N PHE A 71 -1.14 5.44 9.54
CA PHE A 71 -0.72 5.06 8.20
C PHE A 71 -0.82 6.25 7.25
N ASN A 72 0.35 6.84 6.96
CA ASN A 72 0.52 7.90 5.99
C ASN A 72 1.46 7.44 4.87
N PRO A 73 0.93 6.72 3.86
CA PRO A 73 1.76 6.20 2.78
C PRO A 73 2.30 7.31 1.89
N ASP A 74 3.40 7.00 1.20
CA ASP A 74 3.92 7.85 0.15
C ASP A 74 3.02 7.75 -1.09
N MET A 75 2.22 8.78 -1.33
CA MET A 75 1.23 8.79 -2.40
C MET A 75 1.87 8.70 -3.80
N ASP A 76 3.12 9.17 -3.94
CA ASP A 76 3.89 9.05 -5.18
C ASP A 76 4.25 7.60 -5.48
N GLU A 77 4.52 6.79 -4.44
CA GLU A 77 4.76 5.36 -4.58
C GLU A 77 3.48 4.61 -4.95
N PHE A 78 2.36 4.92 -4.28
CA PHE A 78 1.05 4.35 -4.60
C PHE A 78 0.61 4.65 -6.04
N CYS A 79 0.78 5.89 -6.49
CA CYS A 79 0.53 6.27 -7.88
C CYS A 79 1.40 5.49 -8.86
N ARG A 80 2.70 5.27 -8.55
CA ARG A 80 3.58 4.46 -9.42
C ARG A 80 3.11 3.01 -9.52
N VAL A 81 2.70 2.42 -8.41
CA VAL A 81 2.16 1.04 -8.38
C VAL A 81 0.85 0.96 -9.16
N ALA A 82 -0.07 1.91 -8.97
CA ALA A 82 -1.31 1.99 -9.73
C ALA A 82 -1.07 2.10 -11.25
N VAL A 83 -0.11 2.93 -11.66
CA VAL A 83 0.33 3.02 -13.07
C VAL A 83 0.89 1.69 -13.56
N ALA A 84 1.66 0.97 -12.74
CA ALA A 84 2.21 -0.33 -13.11
C ALA A 84 1.11 -1.39 -13.33
N ILE A 85 0.07 -1.41 -12.49
CA ILE A 85 -1.11 -2.29 -12.65
C ILE A 85 -1.82 -1.98 -13.97
N VAL A 86 -2.18 -0.71 -14.19
CA VAL A 86 -2.85 -0.25 -15.42
C VAL A 86 -2.03 -0.58 -16.67
N ARG A 87 -0.70 -0.44 -16.61
CA ARG A 87 0.20 -0.75 -17.73
C ARG A 87 0.41 -2.25 -17.96
N ARG A 88 0.28 -3.08 -16.93
CA ARG A 88 0.49 -4.54 -17.01
C ARG A 88 -0.65 -5.25 -17.74
N GLU A 89 -1.88 -4.79 -17.54
CA GLU A 89 -3.08 -5.36 -18.18
C GLU A 89 -3.33 -4.80 -19.59
N ALA A 90 -2.68 -3.68 -19.94
CA ALA A 90 -2.78 -3.06 -21.27
C ALA A 90 -1.78 -3.63 -22.31
N GLY A 91 -0.98 -4.65 -21.95
CA GLY A 91 0.02 -5.28 -22.82
C GLY A 91 -0.28 -6.74 -23.09
#